data_AF-A0A1Y1UB52-F1
#
_entry.id   AF-A0A1Y1UB52-F1
#
_cell.length_a   1.000
_cell.length_b   1.000
_cell.length_c   1.000
_cell.angle_alpha   90.00
_cell.angle_beta   90.00
_cell.angle_gamma   90.00
#
_symmetry.space_group_name_H-M   'P 1'
#
loop_
_entity.id
_entity.type
_entity.pdbx_description
1 polymer ?
#
loop_
_entity_poly.entity_id
_entity_poly.type
_entity_poly.pdbx_seq_one_letter_code
_entity_poly.pdbx_strand_id
1 'polypeptide(L)'
;MMSGTATQHSLFTAGVKVPNIWLATDPSHGFNLCFVELLEGMPWTRPSNLGSHQVLRTVRDYAEWNIQCTKLSYDRIGSLIHGNEATIGPFIWLDKWNPEPPYFPGPFRTLAERYMAFIDMNLDYITLGINSRRDPLKAYLLHLELRELIASDVQLSQNVEETFIKHGDAGGSHIMVDTEGSISGIID
;
A
#
# COMPACT_ATOMS: atom_id res chain seq x y z
N MET A 1 -10.20 11.62 -6.06
CA MET A 1 -10.31 10.27 -5.47
C MET A 1 -9.05 10.03 -4.67
N MET A 2 -9.13 10.02 -3.33
CA MET A 2 -7.97 9.79 -2.45
C MET A 2 -8.07 8.38 -1.87
N SER A 3 -7.47 7.39 -2.53
CA SER A 3 -7.50 6.00 -2.06
C SER A 3 -6.92 5.85 -0.66
N GLY A 4 -5.88 6.60 -0.32
CA GLY A 4 -5.30 6.64 1.04
C GLY A 4 -6.36 6.97 2.10
N THR A 5 -7.16 8.02 1.88
CA THR A 5 -8.24 8.38 2.81
C THR A 5 -9.32 7.31 2.91
N ALA A 6 -9.69 6.68 1.79
CA ALA A 6 -10.67 5.60 1.81
C ALA A 6 -10.18 4.39 2.60
N THR A 7 -8.92 4.00 2.40
CA THR A 7 -8.28 2.92 3.17
C THR A 7 -8.23 3.25 4.65
N GLN A 8 -7.73 4.44 5.01
CA GLN A 8 -7.59 4.85 6.41
C GLN A 8 -8.95 4.95 7.13
N HIS A 9 -9.96 5.53 6.48
CA HIS A 9 -11.31 5.61 7.06
C HIS A 9 -11.93 4.22 7.28
N SER A 10 -11.73 3.29 6.34
CA SER A 10 -12.22 1.92 6.44
C SER A 10 -11.54 1.17 7.60
N LEU A 11 -10.21 1.29 7.71
CA LEU A 11 -9.42 0.72 8.81
C LEU A 11 -9.86 1.28 10.17
N PHE A 12 -10.03 2.60 10.27
CA PHE A 12 -10.48 3.26 11.50
C PHE A 12 -11.87 2.75 11.93
N THR A 13 -12.81 2.68 10.98
CA THR A 13 -14.18 2.20 11.25
C THR A 13 -14.22 0.73 11.68
N ALA A 14 -13.28 -0.09 11.18
CA ALA A 14 -13.10 -1.49 11.60
C ALA A 14 -12.38 -1.64 12.97
N GLY A 15 -12.02 -0.53 13.62
CA GLY A 15 -11.30 -0.50 14.89
C GLY A 15 -9.86 -1.01 14.76
N VAL A 16 -9.22 -0.80 13.60
CA VAL A 16 -7.78 -1.01 13.43
C VAL A 16 -7.05 0.24 13.94
N LYS A 17 -5.89 0.06 14.59
CA LYS A 17 -5.06 1.18 15.08
C LYS A 17 -4.45 1.99 13.93
N VAL A 18 -5.22 2.95 13.43
CA VAL A 18 -4.82 4.00 12.50
C VAL A 18 -5.41 5.32 13.00
N PRO A 19 -4.84 6.48 12.67
CA PRO A 19 -5.47 7.75 13.05
C PRO A 19 -6.79 7.94 12.30
N ASN A 20 -7.71 8.67 12.89
CA ASN A 20 -8.86 9.15 12.14
C ASN A 20 -8.43 10.16 11.06
N ILE A 21 -9.22 10.27 9.99
CA ILE A 21 -8.98 11.18 8.87
C ILE A 21 -10.26 11.90 8.46
N TRP A 22 -10.14 13.20 8.20
CA TRP A 22 -11.23 14.06 7.76
C TRP A 22 -10.87 14.74 6.44
N LEU A 23 -11.76 14.62 5.46
CA LEU A 23 -11.59 15.30 4.17
C LEU A 23 -12.08 16.73 4.26
N ALA A 24 -11.25 17.68 3.82
CA ALA A 24 -11.72 19.04 3.59
C ALA A 24 -12.66 19.04 2.38
N THR A 25 -13.84 19.62 2.54
CA THR A 25 -14.87 19.65 1.49
C THR A 25 -14.80 20.89 0.61
N ASP A 26 -13.87 21.82 0.88
CA ASP A 26 -13.77 23.08 0.15
C ASP A 26 -12.88 22.94 -1.11
N PRO A 27 -13.49 22.92 -2.32
CA PRO A 27 -12.75 22.75 -3.57
C PRO A 27 -12.01 24.03 -4.02
N SER A 28 -12.21 25.17 -3.35
CA SER A 28 -11.65 26.47 -3.78
C SER A 28 -10.12 26.55 -3.68
N HIS A 29 -9.50 25.64 -2.91
CA HIS A 29 -8.06 25.63 -2.68
C HIS A 29 -7.25 25.08 -3.85
N GLY A 30 -7.86 24.35 -4.80
CA GLY A 30 -7.16 23.77 -5.96
C GLY A 30 -6.26 22.56 -5.61
N PHE A 31 -6.26 22.10 -4.36
CA PHE A 31 -5.58 20.90 -3.90
C PHE A 31 -6.46 20.07 -2.97
N ASN A 32 -6.18 18.77 -2.90
CA ASN A 32 -6.85 17.88 -1.96
C ASN A 32 -6.24 18.08 -0.56
N LEU A 33 -7.08 18.48 0.41
CA LEU A 33 -6.68 18.67 1.80
C LEU A 33 -7.37 17.63 2.69
N CYS A 34 -6.62 17.03 3.61
CA CYS A 34 -7.15 16.20 4.67
C CYS A 34 -6.53 16.57 6.01
N PHE A 35 -7.29 16.37 7.08
CA PHE A 35 -6.85 16.48 8.46
C PHE A 35 -6.71 15.09 9.03
N VAL A 36 -5.63 14.83 9.76
CA VAL A 36 -5.34 13.52 10.34
C VAL A 36 -5.21 13.69 11.86
N GLU A 37 -5.74 12.74 12.62
CA GLU A 37 -5.59 12.70 14.07
C GLU A 37 -4.11 12.67 14.45
N LEU A 38 -3.73 13.51 15.41
CA LEU A 38 -2.37 13.53 15.94
C LEU A 38 -2.18 12.35 16.89
N LEU A 39 -1.36 11.38 16.48
CA LEU A 39 -0.98 10.25 17.32
C LEU A 39 0.17 10.63 18.26
N GLU A 40 0.13 10.10 19.48
CA GLU A 40 1.24 10.18 20.42
C GLU A 40 2.39 9.25 20.01
N GLY A 41 3.61 9.58 20.44
CA GLY A 41 4.79 8.77 20.20
C GLY A 41 5.66 9.29 19.06
N MET A 42 6.57 8.44 18.58
CA MET A 42 7.54 8.79 17.55
C MET A 42 7.60 7.72 16.45
N PRO A 43 7.94 8.09 15.22
CA PRO A 43 8.19 7.13 14.13
C PRO A 43 9.27 6.11 14.49
N TRP A 44 9.01 4.82 14.24
CA TRP A 44 9.99 3.74 14.40
C TRP A 44 11.00 3.70 13.24
N THR A 45 11.80 4.76 13.16
CA THR A 45 12.80 4.96 12.09
C THR A 45 14.06 4.13 12.26
N ARG A 46 14.39 3.73 13.51
CA ARG A 46 15.58 2.91 13.82
C ARG A 46 15.32 2.00 15.01
N PRO A 47 15.64 0.69 14.93
CA PRO A 47 15.61 -0.21 16.08
C PRO A 47 16.47 0.25 17.25
N SER A 48 17.55 1.00 16.98
CA SER A 48 18.47 1.54 17.98
C SER A 48 17.82 2.53 18.95
N ASN A 49 16.65 3.07 18.63
CA ASN A 49 15.95 4.03 19.48
C ASN A 49 15.17 3.34 20.62
N LEU A 50 15.10 2.02 20.61
CA LEU A 50 14.36 1.20 21.56
C LEU A 50 15.27 0.13 22.18
N GLY A 51 15.04 -0.17 23.46
CA GLY A 51 15.63 -1.33 24.12
C GLY A 51 15.03 -2.65 23.61
N SER A 52 15.72 -3.77 23.81
CA SER A 52 15.31 -5.08 23.27
C SER A 52 13.88 -5.49 23.64
N HIS A 53 13.42 -5.16 24.85
CA HIS A 53 12.05 -5.44 25.28
C HIS A 53 10.99 -4.61 24.53
N GLN A 54 11.29 -3.34 24.27
CA GLN A 54 10.41 -2.44 23.51
C GLN A 54 10.31 -2.91 22.06
N VAL A 55 11.43 -3.30 21.43
CA VAL A 55 11.42 -3.87 20.07
C VAL A 55 10.53 -5.11 19.98
N LEU A 56 10.65 -6.04 20.93
CA LEU A 56 9.81 -7.24 20.96
C LEU A 56 8.32 -6.90 21.11
N ARG A 57 8.00 -5.87 21.90
CA ARG A 57 6.63 -5.36 22.01
C ARG A 57 6.15 -4.77 20.69
N THR A 58 6.95 -3.92 20.04
CA THR A 58 6.59 -3.33 18.74
C THR A 58 6.33 -4.39 17.67
N VAL A 59 7.18 -5.42 17.58
CA VAL A 59 6.99 -6.53 16.63
C VAL A 59 5.69 -7.29 16.92
N ARG A 60 5.38 -7.53 18.19
CA ARG A 60 4.12 -8.18 18.60
C ARG A 60 2.92 -7.34 18.23
N ASP A 61 2.93 -6.05 18.57
CA ASP A 61 1.86 -5.11 18.26
C ASP A 61 1.66 -4.98 16.74
N TYR A 62 2.74 -5.01 15.96
CA TYR A 62 2.65 -4.96 14.49
C TYR A 62 2.05 -6.24 13.91
N ALA A 63 2.39 -7.40 14.46
CA ALA A 63 1.76 -8.66 14.07
C ALA A 63 0.25 -8.64 14.40
N GLU A 64 -0.12 -8.16 15.58
CA GLU A 64 -1.53 -7.98 15.96
C GLU A 64 -2.25 -6.99 15.05
N TRP A 65 -1.61 -5.90 14.67
CA TRP A 65 -2.15 -4.94 13.70
C TRP A 65 -2.41 -5.58 12.32
N ASN A 66 -1.50 -6.42 11.82
CA ASN A 66 -1.70 -7.15 10.57
C ASN A 66 -2.90 -8.11 10.66
N ILE A 67 -3.09 -8.76 11.82
CA ILE A 67 -4.28 -9.60 12.07
C ILE A 67 -5.54 -8.74 12.11
N GLN A 68 -5.52 -7.56 12.73
CA GLN A 68 -6.68 -6.66 12.75
C GLN A 68 -7.06 -6.19 11.35
N CYS A 69 -6.10 -6.03 10.44
CA CYS A 69 -6.38 -5.70 9.04
C CYS A 69 -7.18 -6.79 8.30
N THR A 70 -7.17 -8.05 8.77
CA THR A 70 -7.94 -9.14 8.14
C THR A 70 -9.44 -9.05 8.44
N LYS A 71 -9.87 -8.16 9.34
CA LYS A 71 -11.30 -7.83 9.52
C LYS A 71 -11.94 -7.24 8.27
N LEU A 72 -11.12 -6.67 7.39
CA LEU A 72 -11.54 -6.10 6.10
C LEU A 72 -11.01 -7.01 5.00
N SER A 73 -11.92 -7.72 4.34
CA SER A 73 -11.58 -8.61 3.25
C SER A 73 -12.37 -8.35 1.98
N TYR A 74 -11.75 -8.66 0.84
CA TYR A 74 -12.27 -8.36 -0.48
C TYR A 74 -11.98 -9.49 -1.48
N ASP A 75 -12.69 -9.51 -2.61
CA ASP A 75 -12.57 -10.54 -3.65
C ASP A 75 -11.60 -10.17 -4.79
N ARG A 76 -10.90 -9.04 -4.65
CA ARG A 76 -10.04 -8.45 -5.69
C ARG A 76 -8.81 -7.77 -5.10
N ILE A 77 -7.80 -7.58 -5.94
CA ILE A 77 -6.58 -6.87 -5.61
C ILE A 77 -6.64 -5.47 -6.23
N GLY A 78 -6.61 -4.42 -5.40
CA GLY A 78 -6.74 -3.03 -5.84
C GLY A 78 -6.59 -2.06 -4.68
N SER A 79 -6.91 -0.79 -4.93
CA SER A 79 -7.01 0.22 -3.87
C SER A 79 -8.46 0.48 -3.50
N LEU A 80 -8.71 0.81 -2.23
CA LEU A 80 -10.03 1.24 -1.82
C LEU A 80 -10.34 2.61 -2.40
N ILE A 81 -11.55 2.76 -2.92
CA ILE A 81 -12.08 4.02 -3.44
C ILE A 81 -13.36 4.37 -2.70
N HIS A 82 -13.51 5.66 -2.40
CA HIS A 82 -14.69 6.16 -1.68
C HIS A 82 -15.89 6.28 -2.63
N GLY A 83 -16.98 5.58 -2.30
CA GLY A 83 -18.34 5.81 -2.81
C GLY A 83 -19.30 6.00 -1.63
N ASN A 84 -20.57 5.57 -1.76
CA ASN A 84 -21.45 5.41 -0.58
C ASN A 84 -20.95 4.28 0.35
N GLU A 85 -20.26 3.30 -0.23
CA GLU A 85 -19.55 2.21 0.46
C GLU A 85 -18.14 2.09 -0.13
N ALA A 86 -17.17 1.63 0.67
CA ALA A 86 -15.81 1.42 0.20
C ALA A 86 -15.78 0.22 -0.77
N THR A 87 -15.28 0.45 -1.98
CA THR A 87 -15.18 -0.58 -3.02
C THR A 87 -13.75 -0.69 -3.52
N ILE A 88 -13.40 -1.84 -4.10
CA ILE A 88 -12.07 -2.07 -4.68
C ILE A 88 -12.04 -1.48 -6.10
N GLY A 89 -11.21 -0.46 -6.27
CA GLY A 89 -10.91 0.19 -7.54
C GLY A 89 -9.51 -0.18 -8.08
N PRO A 90 -9.03 0.56 -9.11
CA PRO A 90 -7.69 0.39 -9.64
C PRO A 90 -6.62 0.45 -8.54
N PHE A 91 -5.49 -0.20 -8.78
CA PHE A 91 -4.37 -0.20 -7.86
C PHE A 91 -3.58 1.11 -8.01
N ILE A 92 -3.77 2.02 -7.05
CA ILE A 92 -3.14 3.34 -7.04
C ILE A 92 -1.82 3.26 -6.29
N TRP A 93 -0.74 3.69 -6.94
CA TRP A 93 0.59 3.75 -6.34
C TRP A 93 1.26 5.08 -6.70
N LEU A 94 2.05 5.63 -5.77
CA LEU A 94 2.50 7.02 -5.81
C LEU A 94 3.27 7.41 -7.10
N ASP A 95 4.03 6.48 -7.67
CA ASP A 95 4.91 6.69 -8.83
C ASP A 95 4.54 5.86 -10.07
N LYS A 96 3.41 5.13 -10.06
CA LYS A 96 2.99 4.25 -11.16
C LYS A 96 1.63 4.68 -11.70
N TRP A 97 1.64 5.27 -12.89
CA TRP A 97 0.45 5.66 -13.64
C TRP A 97 0.67 5.59 -15.16
N ASN A 98 -0.35 5.21 -15.91
CA ASN A 98 -0.30 5.20 -17.37
C ASN A 98 -0.58 6.61 -17.92
N PRO A 99 0.13 7.06 -18.97
CA PRO A 99 -0.17 8.35 -19.60
C PRO A 99 -1.56 8.39 -20.25
N GLU A 100 -2.09 7.22 -20.60
CA GLU A 100 -3.41 7.06 -21.23
C GLU A 100 -4.37 6.28 -20.31
N PRO A 101 -5.69 6.52 -20.43
CA PRO A 101 -6.70 5.74 -19.70
C PRO A 101 -6.62 4.22 -20.00
N PRO A 102 -6.85 3.34 -19.00
CA PRO A 102 -7.05 3.67 -17.59
C PRO A 102 -5.72 4.02 -16.91
N TYR A 103 -5.65 5.24 -16.36
CA TYR A 103 -4.43 5.83 -15.77
C TYR A 103 -3.80 4.96 -14.65
N PHE A 104 -4.56 4.05 -14.06
CA PHE A 104 -4.09 3.08 -13.08
C PHE A 104 -4.57 1.68 -13.46
N PRO A 105 -3.75 0.63 -13.30
CA PRO A 105 -4.13 -0.72 -13.67
C PRO A 105 -5.01 -1.39 -12.61
N GLY A 106 -5.72 -2.45 -12.99
CA GLY A 106 -6.60 -3.21 -12.11
C GLY A 106 -8.02 -2.61 -11.97
N PRO A 107 -8.82 -3.08 -11.00
CA PRO A 107 -8.49 -4.12 -10.01
C PRO A 107 -8.28 -5.50 -10.63
N PHE A 108 -7.50 -6.35 -9.97
CA PHE A 108 -7.09 -7.66 -10.46
C PHE A 108 -7.82 -8.80 -9.74
N ARG A 109 -7.96 -9.95 -10.40
CA ARG A 109 -8.47 -11.19 -9.82
C ARG A 109 -7.37 -12.19 -9.48
N THR A 110 -6.19 -12.07 -10.10
CA THR A 110 -5.06 -12.95 -9.81
C THR A 110 -3.81 -12.14 -9.45
N LEU A 111 -2.89 -12.76 -8.72
CA LEU A 111 -1.59 -12.14 -8.45
C LEU A 111 -0.77 -12.02 -9.72
N ALA A 112 -0.90 -12.98 -10.65
CA ALA A 112 -0.24 -12.94 -11.96
C ALA A 112 -0.66 -11.70 -12.76
N GLU A 113 -1.96 -11.40 -12.86
CA GLU A 113 -2.46 -10.19 -13.52
C GLU A 113 -1.85 -8.92 -12.92
N ARG A 114 -1.83 -8.84 -11.59
CA ARG A 114 -1.21 -7.71 -10.87
C ARG A 114 0.26 -7.58 -11.24
N TYR A 115 1.04 -8.65 -11.07
CA TYR A 115 2.49 -8.60 -11.30
C TYR A 115 2.82 -8.30 -12.76
N MET A 116 2.10 -8.91 -13.71
CA MET A 116 2.26 -8.64 -15.15
C MET A 116 2.03 -7.18 -15.47
N ALA A 117 0.94 -6.58 -14.98
CA ALA A 117 0.65 -5.17 -15.21
C ALA A 117 1.80 -4.26 -14.71
N PHE A 118 2.35 -4.53 -13.52
CA PHE A 118 3.48 -3.76 -13.00
C PHE A 118 4.79 -4.02 -13.75
N ILE A 119 5.03 -5.25 -14.20
CA ILE A 119 6.21 -5.59 -15.00
C ILE A 119 6.17 -4.85 -16.33
N ASP A 120 5.04 -4.92 -17.04
CA ASP A 120 4.84 -4.25 -18.33
C ASP A 120 4.98 -2.72 -18.18
N MET A 121 4.37 -2.12 -17.16
CA MET A 121 4.57 -0.69 -16.85
C MET A 121 6.04 -0.31 -16.59
N ASN A 122 6.80 -1.16 -15.87
CA ASN A 122 8.21 -0.88 -15.62
C ASN A 122 9.06 -1.06 -16.89
N LEU A 123 8.74 -2.01 -17.78
CA LEU A 123 9.39 -2.16 -19.08
C LEU A 123 9.19 -0.89 -19.94
N ASP A 124 7.98 -0.34 -19.96
CA ASP A 124 7.68 0.92 -20.64
C ASP A 124 8.47 2.09 -20.03
N TYR A 125 8.48 2.21 -18.69
CA TYR A 125 9.24 3.26 -18.01
C TYR A 125 10.74 3.17 -18.20
N ILE A 126 11.30 1.96 -18.30
CA ILE A 126 12.72 1.78 -18.62
C ILE A 126 12.98 2.23 -20.06
N THR A 127 12.11 1.85 -21.01
CA THR A 127 12.22 2.21 -22.42
C THR A 127 12.12 3.73 -22.64
N LEU A 128 11.25 4.40 -21.86
CA LEU A 128 11.12 5.87 -21.85
C LEU A 128 12.22 6.58 -21.06
N GLY A 129 13.15 5.85 -20.42
CA GLY A 129 14.22 6.43 -19.60
C GLY A 129 13.71 7.09 -18.30
N ILE A 130 12.50 6.76 -17.84
CA ILE A 130 11.91 7.25 -16.60
C ILE A 130 12.56 6.53 -15.41
N ASN A 131 12.69 5.21 -15.48
CA ASN A 131 13.27 4.37 -14.42
C ASN A 131 14.61 3.72 -14.81
N SER A 132 15.34 3.22 -13.80
CA SER A 132 16.56 2.41 -13.97
C SER A 132 17.66 3.05 -14.81
N ARG A 133 17.75 4.39 -14.80
CA ARG A 133 18.68 5.18 -15.64
C ARG A 133 20.17 4.80 -15.53
N ARG A 134 20.58 4.16 -14.43
CA ARG A 134 21.97 3.75 -14.22
C ARG A 134 22.36 2.48 -14.99
N ASP A 135 21.42 1.53 -15.13
CA ASP A 135 21.65 0.26 -15.82
C ASP A 135 20.31 -0.25 -16.42
N PRO A 136 19.81 0.45 -17.47
CA PRO A 136 18.48 0.17 -18.02
C PRO A 136 18.44 -1.20 -18.70
N LEU A 137 19.52 -1.65 -19.33
CA LEU A 137 19.59 -2.96 -19.99
C LEU A 137 19.43 -4.09 -18.98
N LYS A 138 20.20 -4.07 -17.88
CA LYS A 138 20.07 -5.09 -16.84
C LYS A 138 18.68 -5.08 -16.22
N ALA A 139 18.15 -3.90 -15.89
CA ALA A 139 16.81 -3.79 -15.34
C ALA A 139 15.75 -4.35 -16.29
N TYR A 140 15.85 -4.04 -17.59
CA TYR A 140 14.93 -4.54 -18.61
C TYR A 140 14.96 -6.08 -18.70
N LEU A 141 16.15 -6.67 -18.79
CA LEU A 141 16.32 -8.12 -18.82
C LEU A 141 15.78 -8.81 -17.57
N LEU A 142 15.99 -8.24 -16.38
CA LEU A 142 15.42 -8.76 -15.13
C LEU A 142 13.90 -8.73 -15.12
N HIS A 143 13.28 -7.69 -15.69
CA HIS A 143 11.82 -7.63 -15.80
C HIS A 143 11.27 -8.65 -16.80
N LEU A 144 11.98 -8.92 -17.91
CA LEU A 144 11.62 -9.99 -18.84
C LEU A 144 11.70 -11.38 -18.19
N GLU A 145 12.79 -11.66 -17.46
CA GLU A 145 12.92 -12.91 -16.69
C GLU A 145 11.78 -13.07 -15.68
N LEU A 146 11.50 -12.02 -14.91
CA LEU A 146 10.39 -12.02 -13.96
C LEU A 146 9.04 -12.25 -14.66
N ARG A 147 8.84 -11.67 -15.84
CA ARG A 147 7.63 -11.87 -16.65
C ARG A 147 7.45 -13.35 -17.01
N GLU A 148 8.51 -14.04 -17.43
CA GLU A 148 8.47 -15.46 -17.77
C GLU A 148 8.21 -16.35 -16.54
N LEU A 149 8.82 -16.03 -15.39
CA LEU A 149 8.58 -16.72 -14.12
C LEU A 149 7.12 -16.59 -13.68
N ILE A 150 6.55 -15.39 -13.73
CA ILE A 150 5.15 -15.15 -13.35
C ILE A 150 4.19 -15.83 -14.34
N ALA A 151 4.49 -15.83 -15.64
CA ALA A 151 3.66 -16.48 -16.66
C ALA A 151 3.52 -17.98 -16.46
N SER A 152 4.55 -18.61 -15.88
CA SER A 152 4.61 -20.06 -15.70
C SER A 152 4.12 -20.52 -14.31
N ASP A 153 3.84 -19.60 -13.40
CA ASP A 153 3.39 -19.91 -12.04
C ASP A 153 1.86 -20.13 -11.99
N VAL A 154 1.48 -21.39 -11.79
CA VAL A 154 0.08 -21.81 -11.69
C VAL A 154 -0.61 -21.24 -10.45
N GLN A 155 0.10 -21.12 -9.32
CA GLN A 155 -0.46 -20.63 -8.07
C GLN A 155 -0.82 -19.14 -8.17
N LEU A 156 0.05 -18.33 -8.79
CA LEU A 156 -0.21 -16.90 -8.99
C LEU A 156 -1.34 -16.63 -9.99
N SER A 157 -1.62 -17.59 -10.87
CA SER A 157 -2.68 -17.52 -11.88
C SER A 157 -4.06 -17.92 -11.36
N GLN A 158 -4.15 -18.40 -10.11
CA GLN A 158 -5.43 -18.71 -9.48
C GLN A 158 -6.15 -17.41 -9.07
N ASN A 159 -7.48 -17.44 -9.18
CA ASN A 159 -8.30 -16.35 -8.65
C ASN A 159 -8.12 -16.27 -7.13
N VAL A 160 -7.94 -15.06 -6.62
CA VAL A 160 -8.02 -14.81 -5.19
C VAL A 160 -9.46 -15.01 -4.72
N GLU A 161 -9.62 -15.78 -3.65
CA GLU A 161 -10.92 -15.89 -2.96
C GLU A 161 -11.09 -14.74 -1.97
N GLU A 162 -9.99 -14.38 -1.30
CA GLU A 162 -9.96 -13.36 -0.27
C GLU A 162 -8.64 -12.58 -0.32
N THR A 163 -8.72 -11.26 -0.20
CA THR A 163 -7.60 -10.33 -0.09
C THR A 163 -7.78 -9.44 1.13
N PHE A 164 -6.66 -8.99 1.68
CA PHE A 164 -6.64 -8.14 2.87
C PHE A 164 -5.86 -6.86 2.60
N ILE A 165 -6.12 -5.85 3.42
CA ILE A 165 -5.34 -4.61 3.39
C ILE A 165 -3.93 -4.90 3.91
N LYS A 166 -2.93 -4.44 3.16
CA LYS A 166 -1.52 -4.52 3.53
C LYS A 166 -0.87 -3.16 3.30
N HIS A 167 -0.08 -2.71 4.28
CA HIS A 167 0.71 -1.50 4.15
C HIS A 167 1.74 -1.62 3.01
N GLY A 168 1.85 -0.59 2.17
CA GLY A 168 2.71 -0.60 0.98
C GLY A 168 4.19 -0.34 1.28
N ASP A 169 4.48 0.37 2.36
CA ASP A 169 5.85 0.65 2.82
C ASP A 169 6.37 -0.45 3.76
N ALA A 170 7.64 -0.82 3.57
CA ALA A 170 8.38 -1.78 4.40
C ALA A 170 9.43 -1.11 5.30
N GLY A 171 9.60 0.22 5.23
CA GLY A 171 10.63 0.99 5.92
C GLY A 171 10.41 1.21 7.41
N GLY A 172 9.20 0.96 7.92
CA GLY A 172 8.85 1.03 9.34
C GLY A 172 8.67 2.45 9.91
N SER A 173 9.08 3.50 9.19
CA SER A 173 8.85 4.90 9.59
C SER A 173 7.38 5.30 9.69
N HIS A 174 6.50 4.53 9.07
CA HIS A 174 5.04 4.64 9.16
C HIS A 174 4.46 4.09 10.47
N ILE A 175 5.27 3.46 11.32
CA ILE A 175 4.85 2.86 12.59
C ILE A 175 5.10 3.86 13.71
N MET A 176 4.04 4.37 14.34
CA MET A 176 4.14 5.27 15.50
C MET A 176 4.22 4.45 16.78
N VAL A 177 5.28 4.65 17.57
CA VAL A 177 5.51 3.93 18.83
C VAL A 177 5.60 4.87 20.02
N ASP A 178 5.03 4.45 21.14
CA ASP A 178 5.16 5.13 22.43
C ASP A 178 6.51 4.84 23.12
N THR A 179 6.72 5.42 24.30
CA THR A 179 7.94 5.22 25.10
C THR A 179 8.12 3.79 25.62
N GLU A 180 7.07 2.97 25.63
CA GLU A 180 7.09 1.57 26.06
C GLU A 180 7.26 0.60 24.88
N GLY A 181 7.30 1.11 23.65
CA GLY A 181 7.39 0.33 22.41
C GLY A 181 6.05 -0.24 21.94
N SER A 182 4.92 0.24 22.47
CA SER A 182 3.60 -0.10 21.94
C SER A 182 3.27 0.74 20.71
N ILE A 183 2.54 0.16 19.76
CA ILE A 183 2.09 0.90 18.57
C ILE A 183 0.88 1.76 18.92
N SER A 184 1.06 3.08 18.77
CA SER A 184 0.00 4.10 18.85
C SER A 184 -0.90 4.06 17.62
N GLY A 185 -0.31 3.82 16.44
CA GLY A 185 -1.03 3.66 15.18
C GLY A 185 -0.09 3.57 13.99
N ILE A 186 -0.66 3.18 12.85
CA ILE A 186 0.03 3.14 11.56
C ILE A 186 -0.47 4.30 10.70
N ILE A 187 0.47 5.03 10.09
CA ILE A 187 0.21 6.18 9.19
C ILE A 187 0.69 5.87 7.77
N ASP A 188 0.39 6.75 6.81
CA ASP A 188 0.74 6.60 5.38
C ASP A 188 0.10 5.36 4.70
#